data_AF-A0A0Q4DT42-F1
#
_entry.id   AF-A0A0Q4DT42-F1
#
_cell.length_a   1.000
_cell.length_b   1.000
_cell.length_c   1.000
_cell.angle_alpha   90.00
_cell.angle_beta   90.00
_cell.angle_gamma   90.00
#
_symmetry.space_group_name_H-M   'P 1'
#
loop_
_entity.id
_entity.type
_entity.pdbx_description
1 polymer ?
#
loop_
_entity_poly.entity_id
_entity_poly.type
_entity_poly.pdbx_seq_one_letter_code
_entity_poly.pdbx_strand_id
1 'polypeptide(L)' 'MLQNLTGWHALIVLAVIVLIFGAAKLPALARSLGQSVRILKTEVSDSRLGAAAETDPHAPARAQGESAAPVLAPPSTS' A
#
# COMPACT_ATOMS: atom_id res chain seq x y z
N MET A 1 -15.54 21.62 22.43
CA MET A 1 -16.48 22.13 21.40
C MET A 1 -16.31 21.45 20.02
N LEU A 2 -15.76 20.22 19.94
CA LEU A 2 -15.51 19.50 18.68
C LEU A 2 -16.32 18.19 18.55
N GLN A 3 -17.08 17.82 19.59
CA GLN A 3 -17.79 16.54 19.68
C GLN A 3 -19.04 16.45 18.79
N ASN A 4 -19.47 17.54 18.16
CA ASN A 4 -20.68 17.58 17.33
C ASN A 4 -20.42 17.52 15.81
N LEU A 5 -19.15 17.49 15.38
CA LEU A 5 -18.77 17.65 13.97
C LEU A 5 -18.45 16.35 13.24
N THR A 6 -18.28 15.24 13.95
CA THR A 6 -17.51 14.12 13.38
C THR A 6 -18.30 12.82 13.22
N GLY A 7 -19.41 12.63 13.93
CA GLY A 7 -20.21 11.40 13.80
C GLY A 7 -21.11 11.40 12.57
N TRP A 8 -22.24 12.11 12.67
CA TRP A 8 -23.28 12.07 11.64
C TRP A 8 -22.97 12.94 10.42
N HIS A 9 -22.38 14.12 10.63
CA HIS A 9 -22.02 15.05 9.56
C HIS A 9 -20.98 14.47 8.61
N ALA A 10 -19.97 13.76 9.13
CA ALA A 10 -18.94 13.13 8.30
C ALA A 10 -19.53 12.04 7.39
N LEU A 11 -20.49 11.25 7.89
CA LEU A 11 -21.19 10.25 7.10
C LEU A 11 -22.03 10.88 5.98
N ILE A 12 -22.73 11.98 6.27
CA ILE A 12 -23.50 12.72 5.24
C ILE A 12 -22.57 13.27 4.17
N VAL A 13 -21.46 13.90 4.55
CA VAL A 13 -20.48 14.43 3.59
C VAL A 13 -19.89 13.31 2.75
N LEU A 14 -19.52 12.18 3.37
CA LEU A 14 -19.02 11.01 2.65
C LEU A 14 -20.07 10.47 1.66
N ALA A 15 -21.34 10.41 2.07
CA ALA A 15 -22.43 9.99 1.20
C ALA A 15 -22.60 10.92 -0.02
N VAL A 16 -22.52 12.24 0.16
CA VAL A 16 -22.58 13.21 -0.94
C VAL A 16 -21.40 13.03 -1.90
N ILE A 17 -20.19 12.85 -1.38
CA ILE A 17 -19.00 12.63 -2.22
C ILE A 17 -19.14 11.30 -2.98
N VAL A 18 -19.61 10.22 -2.34
CA VAL A 18 -19.89 8.93 -2.99
C VAL A 18 -20.96 9.09 -4.08
N LEU A 19 -21.98 9.92 -3.88
CA LEU A 19 -23.04 10.14 -4.86
C LEU A 19 -22.52 10.86 -6.11
N ILE A 20 -21.60 11.82 -5.95
CA ILE A 20 -21.02 12.59 -7.06
C ILE A 20 -19.94 11.79 -7.78
N PHE A 21 -19.03 11.15 -7.04
CA PHE A 21 -17.87 10.45 -7.61
C PHE A 21 -18.17 8.98 -7.95
N GLY A 22 -19.19 8.39 -7.33
CA GLY A 22 -19.53 6.97 -7.41
C GLY A 22 -18.77 6.10 -6.40
N ALA A 23 -19.43 5.04 -5.92
CA ALA A 23 -18.90 4.11 -4.92
C ALA A 23 -17.60 3.40 -5.34
N ALA A 24 -17.35 3.23 -6.64
CA ALA A 24 -16.15 2.58 -7.14
C ALA A 24 -14.93 3.52 -7.26
N LYS A 25 -15.14 4.83 -7.43
CA LYS A 25 -14.05 5.78 -7.73
C LYS A 25 -13.33 6.28 -6.50
N LEU A 26 -14.03 6.53 -5.39
CA LEU A 26 -13.40 6.88 -4.11
C LEU A 26 -12.40 5.84 -3.60
N PRO A 27 -12.73 4.54 -3.51
CA PRO A 27 -11.78 3.54 -3.06
C PRO A 27 -10.64 3.30 -4.06
N ALA A 28 -10.86 3.50 -5.36
CA ALA A 28 -9.80 3.43 -6.36
C ALA A 28 -8.77 4.57 -6.18
N LEU A 29 -9.24 5.80 -5.99
CA LEU A 29 -8.39 6.96 -5.74
C LEU A 29 -7.66 6.83 -4.39
N ALA A 30 -8.36 6.39 -3.34
CA ALA A 30 -7.75 6.14 -2.03
C ALA A 30 -6.64 5.08 -2.09
N ARG A 31 -6.84 4.00 -2.87
CA ARG A 31 -5.80 2.97 -3.08
C ARG A 31 -4.58 3.53 -3.82
N SER A 32 -4.79 4.28 -4.90
CA SER A 32 -3.68 4.89 -5.66
C SER A 32 -2.88 5.90 -4.83
N LEU A 33 -3.57 6.80 -4.11
CA LEU A 33 -2.94 7.78 -3.22
C LEU A 33 -2.26 7.10 -2.02
N GLY A 34 -2.88 6.05 -1.46
CA GLY A 34 -2.32 5.28 -0.36
C GLY A 34 -1.01 4.59 -0.72
N GLN A 35 -0.87 4.10 -1.96
CA GLN A 35 0.39 3.53 -2.45
C GLN A 35 1.50 4.61 -2.54
N SER A 36 1.20 5.79 -3.08
CA SER A 36 2.15 6.91 -3.14
C SER A 36 2.58 7.39 -1.75
N VAL A 37 1.63 7.52 -0.81
CA VAL A 37 1.91 7.93 0.58
C VAL A 37 2.72 6.86 1.32
N ARG A 38 2.45 5.58 1.08
CA ARG A 38 3.19 4.48 1.71
C ARG A 38 4.66 4.49 1.30
N ILE A 39 4.96 4.66 0.01
CA ILE A 39 6.33 4.74 -0.49
C ILE A 39 7.03 5.94 0.15
N LEU A 40 6.41 7.13 0.11
CA LEU A 40 6.98 8.32 0.73
C LEU A 40 7.18 8.14 2.25
N LYS A 41 6.24 7.50 2.95
CA LYS A 41 6.37 7.23 4.38
C LYS A 41 7.48 6.23 4.65
N THR A 42 7.69 5.21 3.84
CA THR A 42 8.81 4.27 3.99
C THR A 42 10.15 5.00 3.84
N GLU A 43 10.34 5.77 2.76
CA GLU A 43 11.57 6.54 2.52
C GLU A 43 11.85 7.57 3.64
N VAL A 44 10.81 8.29 4.08
CA VAL A 44 10.92 9.28 5.16
C VAL A 44 11.09 8.63 6.53
N SER A 45 10.50 7.45 6.76
CA SER A 45 10.68 6.72 8.02
C SER A 45 12.07 6.11 8.08
N ASP A 46 12.60 5.56 6.98
CA ASP A 46 13.97 5.05 6.90
C ASP A 46 15.00 6.16 7.20
N SER A 47 14.78 7.36 6.62
CA SER A 47 15.56 8.55 6.92
C SER A 47 15.49 9.01 8.39
N ARG A 48 14.41 8.70 9.11
CA ARG A 48 14.22 9.00 10.54
C ARG A 48 14.67 7.87 11.47
N LEU A 49 14.60 6.61 11.03
CA LEU A 49 15.02 5.41 11.74
C LEU A 49 16.51 5.12 11.57
N GLY A 50 17.21 5.77 10.64
CA GLY A 50 18.69 5.75 10.57
C GLY A 50 19.41 6.25 11.83
N ALA A 51 18.69 6.81 12.81
CA ALA A 51 19.21 7.14 14.15
C ALA A 51 18.77 6.16 15.26
N ALA A 52 17.88 5.20 14.97
CA ALA A 52 17.39 4.23 15.95
C ALA A 52 16.87 2.94 15.26
N ALA A 53 17.63 1.85 15.42
CA ALA A 53 17.24 0.45 15.26
C ALA A 53 17.46 -0.21 13.88
N GLU A 54 18.65 -0.83 13.76
CA GLU A 54 18.73 -2.25 13.41
C GLU A 54 17.79 -3.03 14.35
N THR A 55 16.71 -3.63 13.84
CA THR A 55 16.04 -4.88 14.29
C THR A 55 14.71 -4.98 13.55
N ASP A 56 14.69 -5.76 12.47
CA ASP A 56 13.49 -6.15 11.74
C ASP A 56 13.17 -7.62 12.05
N PRO A 57 12.05 -7.92 12.72
CA PRO A 57 11.56 -9.28 12.80
C PRO A 57 10.18 -9.43 12.17
N HIS A 58 9.91 -8.91 10.96
CA HIS A 58 8.85 -9.48 10.12
C HIS A 58 8.88 -9.01 8.65
N ALA A 59 9.78 -9.58 7.85
CA ALA A 59 9.57 -9.64 6.40
C ALA A 59 8.47 -10.68 6.10
N PRO A 60 7.32 -10.32 5.51
CA PRO A 60 6.35 -11.32 5.10
C PRO A 60 6.93 -12.13 3.94
N ALA A 61 7.25 -13.39 4.25
CA ALA A 61 7.24 -14.55 3.37
C ALA A 61 7.57 -14.29 1.89
N ARG A 62 8.88 -14.28 1.59
CA ARG A 62 9.38 -14.80 0.31
C ARG A 62 9.16 -16.32 0.26
N ALA A 63 7.97 -16.75 -0.15
CA ALA A 63 7.62 -18.05 -0.71
C ALA A 63 6.11 -17.97 -1.02
N GLN A 64 5.62 -18.06 -2.25
CA GLN A 64 5.75 -19.21 -3.13
C GLN A 64 5.61 -18.76 -4.60
N GLY A 65 6.70 -18.92 -5.34
CA GLY A 65 6.74 -18.87 -6.81
C GLY A 65 7.95 -19.63 -7.37
N GLU A 66 8.60 -20.43 -6.52
CA GLU A 66 9.75 -21.28 -6.86
C GLU A 66 9.29 -22.74 -6.75
N SER A 67 8.49 -23.17 -7.72
CA SER A 67 8.27 -24.58 -8.03
C SER A 67 7.92 -24.72 -9.50
N ALA A 68 8.95 -24.55 -10.34
CA ALA A 68 9.07 -25.12 -11.67
C ALA A 68 10.55 -25.05 -12.09
N ALA A 69 11.41 -25.77 -11.37
CA ALA A 69 12.71 -26.20 -11.91
C ALA A 69 12.47 -27.35 -12.90
N PRO A 70 13.46 -27.80 -13.69
CA PRO A 70 14.50 -27.17 -14.50
C PRO A 70 14.39 -27.66 -15.97
N VAL A 71 15.41 -27.47 -16.83
CA VAL A 71 15.57 -27.99 -18.23
C VAL A 71 15.04 -27.03 -19.32
N LEU A 72 15.87 -26.37 -20.13
CA LEU A 72 16.85 -26.90 -21.08
C LEU A 72 18.03 -25.94 -21.27
N ALA A 73 19.24 -26.48 -21.23
CA ALA A 73 20.48 -25.82 -21.62
C ALA A 73 20.47 -25.40 -23.11
N PRO A 74 21.18 -24.32 -23.50
CA PRO A 74 21.40 -24.01 -24.91
C PRO A 74 22.34 -25.05 -25.53
N PRO A 75 21.97 -25.75 -26.61
CA PRO A 75 22.98 -26.42 -27.41
C PRO A 75 23.75 -25.35 -28.19
N SER A 76 24.93 -25.01 -27.68
CA SER A 76 26.03 -24.50 -28.49
C SER A 76 26.34 -25.52 -29.60
N THR A 77 26.28 -25.11 -30.86
CA THR A 77 26.94 -25.74 -32.03
C THR A 77 26.99 -24.66 -33.11
N SER A 78 28.12 -23.96 -33.24
CA SER A 78 29.23 -24.17 -34.20
C SER A 78 28.91 -23.76 -35.63
#